data_AF-A0A9D6L4M8-F1
#
_entry.id   AF-A0A9D6L4M8-F1
#
_cell.length_a   1.000
_cell.length_b   1.000
_cell.length_c   1.000
_cell.angle_alpha   90.00
_cell.angle_beta   90.00
_cell.angle_gamma   90.00
#
_symmetry.space_group_name_H-M   'P 1'
#
loop_
_entity.id
_entity.type
_entity.pdbx_description
1 polymer ?
#
loop_
_entity_poly.entity_id
_entity_poly.type
_entity_poly.pdbx_seq_one_letter_code
_entity_poly.pdbx_strand_id
1 'polypeptide(L)' 'MARNAHERLIVALDFDRLAPAFQMASRLAGLAGMFKIGKQLFTAEGPRAVEKLARLGTGIFLDL' A
#
# COMPACT_ATOMS: atom_id res chain seq x y z
N MET A 1 3.44 22.92 12.46
CA MET A 1 3.67 21.65 13.18
C MET A 1 4.56 20.76 12.34
N ALA A 2 5.51 20.04 12.94
CA ALA A 2 6.38 19.12 12.21
C ALA A 2 5.58 17.88 11.76
N ARG A 3 5.75 17.47 10.50
CA ARG A 3 5.11 16.28 9.93
C ARG A 3 5.57 15.02 10.67
N ASN A 4 4.65 14.15 11.07
CA ASN A 4 5.01 12.94 11.82
C ASN A 4 5.91 12.04 10.94
N ALA A 5 6.81 11.26 11.55
CA ALA A 5 7.73 10.38 10.81
C ALA A 5 6.97 9.37 9.92
N HIS A 6 5.84 8.82 10.41
CA HIS A 6 5.04 7.87 9.62
C HIS A 6 4.47 8.51 8.34
N GLU A 7 4.00 9.75 8.39
CA GLU A 7 3.44 10.49 7.24
C GLU A 7 4.46 10.72 6.10
N ARG A 8 5.76 10.58 6.41
CA ARG A 8 6.86 10.73 5.45
C ARG A 8 7.34 9.39 4.89
N LEU A 9 6.83 8.27 5.40
CA LEU A 9 7.21 6.93 4.97
C LEU A 9 6.22 6.39 3.94
N ILE A 10 6.76 5.98 2.78
CA ILE A 10 6.04 5.20 1.77
C ILE A 10 6.66 3.81 1.75
N VAL A 11 5.83 2.78 1.91
CA VAL A 11 6.29 1.39 1.84
C VAL A 11 5.88 0.78 0.50
N ALA A 12 6.84 0.23 -0.25
CA ALA A 12 6.56 -0.53 -1.46
C ALA A 12 6.04 -1.94 -1.12
N LEU A 13 4.87 -2.28 -1.65
CA LEU A 13 4.30 -3.62 -1.56
C LEU A 13 4.70 -4.43 -2.79
N ASP A 14 5.96 -4.89 -2.81
CA ASP A 14 6.53 -5.66 -3.91
C ASP A 14 6.06 -7.13 -3.86
N PHE A 15 4.79 -7.33 -4.19
CA PHE A 15 4.13 -8.63 -4.28
C PHE A 15 3.39 -8.74 -5.62
N ASP A 16 3.27 -9.95 -6.13
CA ASP A 16 2.55 -10.27 -7.37
C ASP A 16 1.09 -10.69 -7.14
N ARG A 17 0.69 -10.91 -5.88
CA ARG A 17 -0.64 -11.34 -5.48
C ARG A 17 -1.19 -10.48 -4.36
N LEU A 18 -2.51 -10.28 -4.35
CA LEU A 18 -3.18 -9.42 -3.36
C LEU A 18 -3.09 -9.99 -1.93
N ALA A 19 -3.18 -11.30 -1.77
CA ALA A 19 -3.20 -11.93 -0.45
C ALA A 19 -1.93 -11.62 0.40
N PRO A 20 -0.70 -11.88 -0.07
CA PRO A 20 0.51 -11.53 0.68
C PRO A 20 0.70 -10.00 0.83
N ALA A 21 0.36 -9.22 -0.21
CA ALA A 21 0.39 -7.76 -0.13
C ALA A 21 -0.49 -7.22 1.00
N PHE A 22 -1.72 -7.72 1.09
CA PHE A 22 -2.69 -7.31 2.11
C PHE A 22 -2.27 -7.74 3.52
N GLN A 23 -1.70 -8.95 3.67
CA GLN A 23 -1.19 -9.40 4.97
C GLN A 23 -0.06 -8.50 5.47
N MET A 24 0.89 -8.14 4.58
CA MET A 24 1.97 -7.22 4.93
C MET A 24 1.44 -5.81 5.25
N ALA A 25 0.58 -5.27 4.38
CA ALA A 25 -0.01 -3.95 4.56
C ALA A 25 -0.80 -3.85 5.88
N SER A 26 -1.55 -4.89 6.25
CA SER A 26 -2.31 -4.91 7.52
C SER A 26 -1.40 -4.81 8.75
N ARG A 27 -0.19 -5.39 8.69
CA ARG A 27 0.80 -5.29 9.78
C ARG A 27 1.48 -3.93 9.86
N LEU A 28 1.52 -3.20 8.74
CA LEU A 28 2.18 -1.90 8.61
C LEU A 28 1.20 -0.72 8.65
N ALA A 29 -0.11 -0.99 8.69
CA ALA A 29 -1.14 0.04 8.74
C ALA A 29 -0.92 0.95 9.96
N GLY A 30 -0.93 2.26 9.73
CA GLY A 30 -0.63 3.28 10.76
C GLY A 30 0.86 3.49 11.06
N LEU A 31 1.77 2.66 10.53
CA LEU A 31 3.22 2.86 10.63
C LEU A 31 3.81 3.55 9.39
N ALA A 32 3.12 3.48 8.27
CA ALA A 32 3.44 4.20 7.04
C ALA A 32 2.28 5.11 6.65
N GLY A 33 2.60 6.28 6.09
CA GLY A 33 1.60 7.21 5.57
C GLY A 33 0.96 6.69 4.29
N MET A 34 1.74 5.96 3.48
CA MET A 34 1.28 5.42 2.21
C MET A 34 1.88 4.06 1.86
N PHE A 35 1.14 3.27 1.07
CA PHE A 35 1.63 2.08 0.39
C PHE A 35 1.78 2.34 -1.11
N LYS A 36 2.90 1.92 -1.69
CA LYS A 36 3.12 1.93 -3.14
C LYS A 36 2.66 0.61 -3.76
N ILE A 37 1.81 0.70 -4.77
CA ILE A 37 1.38 -0.43 -5.62
C ILE A 37 2.03 -0.25 -6.99
N GLY A 38 2.91 -1.18 -7.37
CA GLY A 38 3.56 -1.18 -8.68
C GLY A 38 2.80 -1.97 -9.76
N LYS A 39 3.31 -1.93 -10.99
CA LYS A 39 2.79 -2.66 -12.17
C LYS A 39 2.48 -4.12 -11.91
N GLN A 40 3.36 -4.87 -11.24
CA GLN A 40 3.20 -6.31 -11.07
C GLN A 40 1.91 -6.67 -10.32
N LEU A 41 1.70 -6.07 -9.15
CA LEU A 41 0.48 -6.27 -8.37
C LEU A 41 -0.74 -5.73 -9.12
N PHE A 42 -0.64 -4.54 -9.73
CA PHE A 42 -1.76 -3.90 -10.39
C PHE A 42 -2.21 -4.64 -11.65
N THR A 43 -1.29 -5.14 -12.48
CA THR A 43 -1.63 -5.94 -13.66
C THR A 43 -2.23 -7.29 -13.27
N ALA A 44 -1.77 -7.91 -12.16
CA ALA A 44 -2.29 -9.20 -11.71
C ALA A 44 -3.68 -9.13 -11.05
N GLU A 45 -3.97 -8.05 -10.31
CA GLU A 45 -5.15 -7.95 -9.45
C GLU A 45 -6.10 -6.79 -9.82
N GLY A 46 -5.63 -5.87 -10.66
CA GLY A 46 -6.37 -4.70 -11.13
C GLY A 46 -6.71 -3.69 -10.03
N PRO A 47 -7.73 -2.85 -10.27
CA PRO A 47 -8.23 -1.86 -9.30
C PRO A 47 -8.60 -2.44 -7.92
N ARG A 48 -8.95 -3.73 -7.85
CA ARG A 48 -9.29 -4.42 -6.60
C ARG A 48 -8.15 -4.38 -5.58
N ALA A 49 -6.89 -4.38 -6.01
CA ALA A 49 -5.75 -4.25 -5.10
C ALA A 49 -5.75 -2.88 -4.41
N VAL A 50 -6.00 -1.81 -5.18
CA VAL A 50 -6.10 -0.44 -4.67
C VAL A 50 -7.26 -0.33 -3.67
N GLU A 51 -8.46 -0.77 -4.07
CA GLU A 51 -9.66 -0.70 -3.21
C GLU A 51 -9.47 -1.45 -1.89
N LYS A 52 -8.89 -2.65 -1.94
CA LYS A 52 -8.71 -3.49 -0.75
C LYS A 52 -7.65 -2.91 0.19
N LEU A 53 -6.55 -2.40 -0.33
CA LEU A 53 -5.48 -1.80 0.47
C LEU A 53 -5.89 -0.43 1.04
N ALA A 54 -6.63 0.38 0.29
CA ALA A 54 -7.14 1.68 0.76
C ALA A 54 -8.09 1.54 1.97
N ARG A 55 -8.82 0.42 2.09
CA ARG A 55 -9.68 0.13 3.26
C ARG A 55 -8.91 -0.01 4.58
N LEU A 56 -7.58 -0.13 4.56
CA LEU A 56 -6.74 -0.09 5.76
C LEU A 56 -6.54 1.33 6.32
N GLY A 57 -7.12 2.35 5.68
CA GLY A 57 -7.00 3.75 6.10
C GLY A 57 -5.63 4.38 5.82
N THR A 58 -4.78 3.69 5.06
CA THR A 58 -3.45 4.17 4.63
C THR A 58 -3.54 4.70 3.20
N GLY A 59 -2.82 5.78 2.88
CA GLY A 59 -2.82 6.34 1.53
C GLY A 59 -2.23 5.37 0.50
N ILE A 60 -2.64 5.48 -0.76
CA ILE A 60 -2.11 4.64 -1.85
C ILE A 60 -1.36 5.51 -2.86
N PHE A 61 -0.13 5.12 -3.17
CA PHE A 61 0.61 5.59 -4.33
C PHE A 61 0.57 4.52 -5.41
N LEU A 62 -0.11 4.82 -6.52
CA LEU A 62 -0.16 3.94 -7.67
C LEU A 62 0.98 4.31 -8.65
N ASP A 63 1.89 3.37 -8.89
CA ASP A 63 3.13 3.55 -9.67
C ASP A 63 3.11 2.62 -10.91
N LEU A 64 2.61 3.17 -12.02
CA LEU A 64 2.37 2.46 -13.30
C LEU A 64 3.17 3.03 -14.47
#